data_AF-A0A2A9HDT5-F1
#
_entry.id   AF-A0A2A9HDT5-F1
#
_cell.length_a   1.000
_cell.length_b   1.000
_cell.length_c   1.000
_cell.angle_alpha   90.00
_cell.angle_beta   90.00
_cell.angle_gamma   90.00
#
_symmetry.space_group_name_H-M   'P 1'
#
loop_
_entity.id
_entity.type
_entity.pdbx_description
1 polymer ?
#
loop_
_entity_poly.entity_id
_entity_poly.type
_entity_poly.pdbx_seq_one_letter_code
_entity_poly.pdbx_strand_id
1 'polypeptide(L)' 'MSGGEGVRRLVFVCRPPNEFVAWELPAWAAAEAGDLAGVIEVEVRHPDPEMDGSCRWCGARRGEVVRLVDGKLA' A
#
# COMPACT_ATOMS: atom_id res chain seq x y z
N MET A 1 -21.01 -16.27 10.32
CA MET A 1 -21.05 -15.86 8.89
C MET A 1 -21.29 -14.37 8.85
N SER A 2 -20.23 -13.59 8.64
CA SER A 2 -20.32 -12.21 8.16
C SER A 2 -19.18 -12.05 7.15
N GLY A 3 -19.40 -12.63 5.97
CA GLY A 3 -18.59 -12.39 4.79
C GLY A 3 -18.81 -10.96 4.37
N GLY A 4 -18.02 -10.05 4.93
CA GLY A 4 -17.71 -8.82 4.25
C GLY A 4 -16.58 -9.15 3.29
N GLU A 5 -16.92 -9.51 2.04
CA GLU A 5 -16.03 -9.29 0.89
C GLU A 5 -15.89 -7.76 0.69
N GLY A 6 -15.40 -7.08 1.72
CA GLY A 6 -15.16 -5.66 1.75
C GLY A 6 -13.70 -5.46 1.41
N VAL A 7 -13.43 -4.82 0.27
CA VAL A 7 -12.09 -4.32 -0.01
C VAL A 7 -11.72 -3.31 1.08
N ARG A 8 -10.67 -3.62 1.83
CA ARG A 8 -10.14 -2.75 2.88
C ARG A 8 -9.11 -1.81 2.25
N ARG A 9 -9.06 -0.56 2.70
CA ARG A 9 -8.14 0.44 2.14
C ARG A 9 -7.19 0.95 3.20
N LEU A 10 -5.90 0.86 2.91
CA LEU A 10 -4.83 1.47 3.69
C LEU A 10 -4.15 2.55 2.85
N VAL A 11 -3.50 3.49 3.52
CA VAL A 11 -2.75 4.56 2.87
C VAL A 11 -1.31 4.50 3.34
N PHE A 12 -0.38 4.27 2.42
CA PHE A 12 1.04 4.38 2.68
C PHE A 12 1.53 5.75 2.25
N VAL A 13 2.17 6.51 3.15
CA VAL A 13 2.76 7.82 2.81
C VAL A 13 4.27 7.65 2.66
N CYS A 14 4.76 7.69 1.43
CA CYS A 14 6.19 7.62 1.12
C CYS A 14 6.89 8.92 1.54
N ARG A 15 7.83 8.83 2.48
CA ARG A 15 8.64 9.96 2.98
C ARG A 15 9.94 9.44 3.57
N PRO A 16 11.09 10.10 3.41
CA PRO A 16 12.31 9.69 4.10
C PRO A 16 12.10 9.65 5.63
N PRO A 17 12.58 8.61 6.34
CA PRO A 17 13.32 7.43 5.85
C PRO A 17 12.43 6.25 5.38
N ASN A 18 11.10 6.36 5.45
CA ASN A 18 10.14 5.33 5.06
C ASN A 18 9.83 5.40 3.56
N GLU A 19 10.66 4.73 2.77
CA GLU A 19 10.41 4.53 1.36
C GLU A 19 9.36 3.43 1.14
N PHE A 20 8.60 3.56 0.05
CA PHE A 20 7.67 2.52 -0.36
C PHE A 20 8.45 1.36 -0.98
N VAL A 21 8.26 0.16 -0.42
CA VAL A 21 8.90 -1.07 -0.88
C VAL A 21 7.83 -2.13 -1.04
N ALA A 22 7.48 -2.47 -2.28
CA ALA A 22 6.32 -3.32 -2.57
C ALA A 22 6.36 -4.67 -1.83
N TRP A 23 7.53 -5.33 -1.78
CA TRP A 23 7.67 -6.64 -1.11
C TRP A 23 7.61 -6.57 0.42
N GLU A 24 7.75 -5.39 1.03
CA GLU A 24 7.58 -5.19 2.47
C GLU A 24 6.13 -4.81 2.85
N LEU A 25 5.28 -4.49 1.86
CA LEU A 25 3.89 -4.13 2.11
C LEU A 25 3.08 -5.17 2.87
N PRO A 26 3.23 -6.49 2.66
CA PRO A 26 2.54 -7.48 3.49
C PRO A 26 2.83 -7.32 4.98
N ALA A 27 4.10 -7.14 5.35
CA ALA A 27 4.52 -7.00 6.74
C ALA A 27 4.02 -5.68 7.33
N TRP A 28 4.13 -4.59 6.57
CA TRP A 28 3.57 -3.30 6.97
C TRP A 28 2.04 -3.35 7.12
N ALA A 29 1.32 -3.91 6.15
CA ALA A 29 -0.13 -4.03 6.20
C ALA A 29 -0.60 -4.93 7.35
N ALA A 30 0.16 -5.98 7.71
CA ALA A 30 -0.13 -6.79 8.89
C ALA A 30 -0.03 -5.96 10.18
N ALA A 31 0.98 -5.09 10.27
CA ALA A 31 1.17 -4.21 11.42
C ALA A 31 0.05 -3.16 11.51
N GLU A 32 -0.40 -2.60 10.38
CA GLU A 32 -1.46 -1.58 10.35
C GLU A 32 -2.88 -2.15 10.53
N ALA A 33 -3.19 -3.26 9.85
CA ALA A 33 -4.54 -3.82 9.82
C ALA A 33 -4.78 -4.93 10.85
N GLY A 34 -3.72 -5.51 11.43
CA GLY A 34 -3.78 -6.64 12.38
C GLY A 34 -4.18 -7.99 11.76
N ASP A 35 -5.01 -7.97 10.72
CA ASP A 35 -5.47 -9.14 9.96
C ASP A 35 -5.39 -8.86 8.44
N LEU A 36 -4.82 -9.79 7.69
CA LEU A 36 -4.62 -9.70 6.24
C LEU A 36 -5.64 -10.49 5.41
N ALA A 37 -6.64 -11.12 6.03
CA ALA A 37 -7.66 -11.91 5.33
C ALA A 37 -8.49 -11.10 4.30
N GLY A 38 -8.65 -11.61 3.09
CA GLY A 38 -9.38 -10.94 2.01
C GLY A 38 -8.53 -9.92 1.24
N VAL A 39 -9.19 -8.90 0.67
CA VAL A 39 -8.53 -7.92 -0.22
C VAL A 39 -8.21 -6.63 0.54
N ILE A 40 -6.95 -6.22 0.48
CA ILE A 40 -6.48 -4.91 0.95
C ILE A 40 -5.92 -4.13 -0.24
N GLU A 41 -6.42 -2.93 -0.46
CA GLU A 41 -5.86 -1.93 -1.38
C GLU A 41 -4.99 -0.96 -0.58
N VAL A 42 -3.74 -0.78 -0.98
CA VAL A 42 -2.80 0.16 -0.39
C VAL A 42 -2.59 1.31 -1.37
N GLU A 43 -3.15 2.48 -1.07
CA GLU A 43 -2.91 3.70 -1.83
C GLU A 43 -1.55 4.31 -1.42
N VAL A 44 -0.64 4.47 -2.37
CA VAL A 44 0.68 5.08 -2.14
C VAL A 44 0.60 6.58 -2.42
N ARG A 45 0.78 7.37 -1.36
CA ARG A 45 0.78 8.83 -1.41
C ARG A 45 2.19 9.40 -1.32
N HIS A 46 2.40 10.46 -2.09
CA HIS A 46 3.66 11.17 -2.21
C HIS A 46 3.42 12.64 -1.83
N PRO A 47 4.02 13.15 -0.75
CA PRO A 47 3.90 14.56 -0.39
C PRO A 47 4.68 15.49 -1.33
N ASP A 48 5.67 14.95 -2.06
CA ASP A 48 6.49 15.67 -3.03
C ASP A 48 6.64 14.87 -4.35
N PRO A 49 5.56 14.76 -5.15
CA PRO A 49 5.63 14.07 -6.44
C PRO A 49 6.36 14.98 -7.45
N GLU A 50 7.63 14.70 -7.74
CA GLU A 50 8.32 15.38 -8.84
C GLU A 50 7.64 15.07 -10.19
N MET A 51 7.76 16.03 -11.10
CA MET A 51 6.91 16.41 -12.25
C MET A 51 6.29 15.32 -13.15
N ASP A 52 6.79 14.08 -13.15
CA ASP A 52 6.32 13.01 -14.05
C ASP A 52 5.31 12.05 -13.41
N GLY A 53 4.90 12.33 -12.17
CA GLY A 53 3.90 11.53 -11.48
C GLY A 53 4.43 10.21 -10.94
N SER A 54 5.75 10.07 -10.75
CA SER A 54 6.37 9.03 -9.93
C SER A 54 7.28 9.66 -8.88
N CYS A 55 7.46 8.97 -7.76
CA CYS A 55 8.35 9.40 -6.69
C CYS A 55 9.78 8.91 -6.96
N ARG A 56 10.76 9.82 -6.96
CA ARG A 56 12.18 9.49 -7.16
C ARG A 56 12.77 8.55 -6.11
N TRP A 57 12.14 8.44 -4.94
CA TRP A 57 12.65 7.66 -3.81
C TRP A 57 12.23 6.20 -3.90
N CYS A 58 10.94 5.96 -4.16
CA CYS A 58 10.39 4.60 -4.19
C CYS A 58 10.02 4.10 -5.59
N GLY A 59 10.09 4.96 -6.62
CA GLY A 59 9.68 4.63 -7.98
C GLY A 59 8.16 4.51 -8.20
N ALA A 60 7.35 4.55 -7.14
CA ALA A 60 5.90 4.38 -7.23
C ALA A 60 5.23 5.57 -7.94
N ARG A 61 4.15 5.28 -8.66
CA ARG A 61 3.33 6.28 -9.37
C ARG A 61 2.42 7.03 -8.40
N ARG A 62 2.03 8.25 -8.76
CA ARG A 62 1.09 9.07 -8.01
C ARG A 62 -0.25 8.35 -7.90
N GLY A 63 -0.69 8.09 -6.66
CA GLY A 63 -1.94 7.39 -6.41
C GLY A 63 -1.91 5.92 -6.83
N GLU A 64 -0.72 5.33 -6.95
CA GLU A 64 -0.57 3.90 -7.18
C GLU A 64 -1.31 3.13 -6.08
N VAL A 65 -2.12 2.15 -6.49
CA VAL A 65 -2.84 1.28 -5.56
C VAL A 65 -2.29 -0.11 -5.73
N VAL A 66 -1.64 -0.62 -4.68
CA VAL A 66 -1.15 -2.00 -4.64
C VAL A 66 -2.15 -2.87 -3.91
N ARG A 67 -2.46 -4.03 -4.48
CA ARG A 67 -3.42 -4.97 -3.91
C ARG A 67 -2.71 -6.10 -3.19
N LEU A 68 -3.19 -6.39 -1.99
CA LEU A 68 -2.87 -7.60 -1.24
C LEU A 68 -4.12 -8.48 -1.22
N VAL A 69 -3.96 -9.76 -1.55
CA VAL A 69 -4.99 -10.80 -1.41
C VAL A 69 -4.47 -11.82 -0.41
N ASP A 70 -5.16 -11.95 0.73
CA ASP A 70 -4.77 -12.83 1.83
C ASP A 70 -3.30 -12.62 2.25
N GLY A 71 -2.90 -11.36 2.32
CA GLY A 71 -1.55 -10.94 2.70
C GLY A 71 -0.46 -11.15 1.66
N LYS A 72 -0.81 -11.47 0.41
CA LYS A 72 0.15 -11.60 -0.69
C LYS A 72 -0.07 -10.51 -1.73
N LEU A 73 1.02 -9.98 -2.28
CA LEU A 73 0.94 -9.11 -3.46
C LEU A 73 0.20 -9.85 -4.59
N ALA A 74 -0.80 -9.18 -5.16
CA ALA A 74 -1.62 -9.67 -6.26
C ALA A 74 -1.15 -9.14 -7.62
#